data_AF-A0A929UCL4-F1
#
_entry.id   AF-A0A929UCL4-F1
#
_cell.length_a   1.000
_cell.length_b   1.000
_cell.length_c   1.000
_cell.angle_alpha   90.00
_cell.angle_beta   90.00
_cell.angle_gamma   90.00
#
_symmetry.space_group_name_H-M   'P 1'
#
loop_
_entity.id
_entity.type
_entity.pdbx_description
1 polymer ?
#
loop_
_entity_poly.entity_id
_entity_poly.type
_entity_poly.pdbx_seq_one_letter_code
_entity_poly.pdbx_strand_id
1 'polypeptide(L)'
;IESAKAIAYGAAADFDVWDLYDRKRTPESALPVGVVLTIAAAGSEMSNSSVITNEDGDIKRGYSNNMVRPKFAILNPELTMTLPDFQTACGCTDIMMHTMERYFTSAGNMELTDGIAEALLRTVIKNALILVEDPKNYEARAEVMWAGSLSHNGLTGCGNGGDDFATHR
;
A
#
# COMPACT_ATOMS: atom_id res chain seq x y z
N ILE A 1 -10.31 -0.01 1.13
CA ILE A 1 -9.79 -1.16 0.33
C ILE A 1 -9.53 -2.36 1.23
N GLU A 2 -8.78 -2.20 2.32
CA GLU A 2 -8.41 -3.31 3.21
C GLU A 2 -9.62 -4.01 3.84
N SER A 3 -10.62 -3.26 4.28
CA SER A 3 -11.89 -3.84 4.76
C SER A 3 -12.58 -4.68 3.68
N ALA A 4 -12.54 -4.27 2.41
CA ALA A 4 -13.13 -5.06 1.32
C ALA A 4 -12.35 -6.36 1.08
N LYS A 5 -11.02 -6.36 1.24
CA LYS A 5 -10.18 -7.57 1.21
C LYS A 5 -10.51 -8.50 2.38
N ALA A 6 -10.68 -7.96 3.58
CA ALA A 6 -11.10 -8.72 4.76
C ALA A 6 -12.48 -9.35 4.56
N ILE A 7 -13.45 -8.57 4.09
CA ILE A 7 -14.80 -9.05 3.75
C ILE A 7 -14.73 -10.16 2.69
N ALA A 8 -13.87 -10.01 1.67
CA ALA A 8 -13.71 -11.03 0.65
C ALA A 8 -13.18 -12.37 1.18
N TYR A 9 -12.29 -12.35 2.18
CA TYR A 9 -11.90 -13.56 2.90
C TYR A 9 -13.06 -14.12 3.72
N GLY A 10 -13.67 -13.30 4.58
CA GLY A 10 -14.72 -13.74 5.50
C GLY A 10 -15.95 -14.29 4.78
N ALA A 11 -16.34 -13.70 3.66
CA ALA A 11 -17.48 -14.17 2.86
C ALA A 11 -17.22 -15.52 2.16
N ALA A 12 -15.96 -15.93 2.04
CA ALA A 12 -15.56 -17.20 1.42
C ALA A 12 -15.09 -18.25 2.44
N ALA A 13 -15.10 -17.91 3.73
CA ALA A 13 -14.65 -18.77 4.83
C ALA A 13 -15.83 -19.33 5.64
N ASP A 14 -15.63 -20.50 6.24
CA ASP A 14 -16.55 -21.13 7.20
C ASP A 14 -16.12 -20.89 8.66
N PHE A 15 -15.17 -19.98 8.89
CA PHE A 15 -14.60 -19.61 10.17
C PHE A 15 -14.52 -18.08 10.32
N ASP A 16 -14.24 -17.61 11.52
CA ASP A 16 -14.05 -16.17 11.79
C ASP A 16 -12.85 -15.63 11.00
N VAL A 17 -13.07 -14.61 10.17
CA VAL A 17 -12.00 -13.98 9.37
C VAL A 17 -10.82 -13.52 10.24
N TRP A 18 -11.05 -13.18 11.50
CA TRP A 18 -9.99 -12.82 12.44
C TRP A 18 -8.97 -13.95 12.66
N ASP A 19 -9.35 -15.23 12.51
CA ASP A 19 -8.43 -16.37 12.58
C ASP A 19 -7.31 -16.29 11.52
N LEU A 20 -7.53 -15.60 10.40
CA LEU A 20 -6.48 -15.31 9.43
C LEU A 20 -5.47 -14.32 10.01
N TYR A 21 -5.95 -13.20 10.54
CA TYR A 21 -5.13 -12.15 11.18
C TYR A 21 -4.41 -12.65 12.43
N ASP A 22 -4.98 -13.64 13.12
CA ASP A 22 -4.37 -14.40 14.21
C ASP A 22 -3.39 -15.49 13.78
N ARG A 23 -3.25 -15.73 12.47
CA ARG A 23 -2.42 -16.80 11.89
C ARG A 23 -2.80 -18.21 12.36
N LYS A 24 -4.04 -18.39 12.83
CA LYS A 24 -4.60 -19.70 13.20
C LYS A 24 -5.02 -20.48 11.96
N ARG A 25 -5.34 -19.78 10.87
CA ARG A 25 -5.77 -20.36 9.59
C ARG A 25 -5.14 -19.65 8.40
N THR A 26 -5.24 -20.31 7.25
CA THR A 26 -4.86 -19.81 5.92
C THR A 26 -6.11 -19.84 5.03
N PRO A 27 -6.36 -18.82 4.20
CA PRO A 27 -7.52 -18.81 3.32
C PRO A 27 -7.34 -19.85 2.20
N GLU A 28 -8.42 -20.57 1.90
CA GLU A 28 -8.49 -21.47 0.75
C GLU A 28 -9.12 -20.78 -0.47
N SER A 29 -9.94 -19.75 -0.24
CA SER A 29 -10.53 -18.92 -1.28
C SER A 29 -10.84 -17.51 -0.76
N ALA A 30 -11.13 -16.59 -1.69
CA ALA A 30 -11.63 -15.25 -1.40
C ALA A 30 -12.49 -14.77 -2.57
N LEU A 31 -13.50 -13.93 -2.29
CA LEU A 31 -14.25 -13.26 -3.36
C LEU A 31 -13.35 -12.30 -4.16
N PRO A 32 -13.61 -12.07 -5.46
CA PRO A 32 -12.84 -11.12 -6.25
C PRO A 32 -13.07 -9.68 -5.75
N VAL A 33 -11.97 -8.93 -5.61
CA VAL A 33 -11.99 -7.51 -5.22
C VAL A 33 -11.62 -6.64 -6.42
N GLY A 34 -12.40 -5.59 -6.67
CA GLY A 34 -12.07 -4.50 -7.59
C GLY A 34 -11.92 -3.19 -6.81
N VAL A 35 -11.13 -2.25 -7.33
CA VAL A 35 -10.84 -0.97 -6.66
C VAL A 35 -11.09 0.21 -7.59
N VAL A 36 -11.70 1.27 -7.05
CA VAL A 36 -11.65 2.62 -7.59
C VAL A 36 -10.93 3.49 -6.56
N LEU A 37 -9.74 3.98 -6.90
CA LEU A 37 -8.85 4.65 -5.95
C LEU A 37 -9.18 6.14 -5.84
N THR A 38 -9.37 6.62 -4.61
CA THR A 38 -9.67 8.04 -4.32
C THR A 38 -8.62 8.72 -3.45
N ILE A 39 -7.58 7.99 -3.02
CA ILE A 39 -6.45 8.49 -2.23
C ILE A 39 -5.19 7.70 -2.58
N ALA A 40 -4.07 8.41 -2.77
CA ALA A 40 -2.75 7.80 -2.94
C ALA A 40 -2.02 7.77 -1.59
N ALA A 41 -1.73 6.57 -1.09
CA ALA A 41 -1.01 6.34 0.17
C ALA A 41 -0.49 4.89 0.21
N ALA A 42 -1.18 4.01 0.91
CA ALA A 42 -0.76 2.64 1.26
C ALA A 42 -0.71 1.61 0.10
N GLY A 43 -0.88 2.03 -1.16
CA GLY A 43 -0.81 1.18 -2.36
C GLY A 43 -1.63 -0.12 -2.32
N SER A 44 -2.70 -0.15 -1.52
CA SER A 44 -3.49 -1.37 -1.26
C SER A 44 -4.24 -1.83 -2.51
N GLU A 45 -4.45 -0.96 -3.49
CA GLU A 45 -5.03 -1.27 -4.79
C GLU A 45 -4.18 -2.21 -5.66
N MET A 46 -2.87 -2.34 -5.41
CA MET A 46 -1.98 -3.27 -6.10
C MET A 46 -1.25 -4.25 -5.17
N SER A 47 -1.45 -4.14 -3.86
CA SER A 47 -0.88 -5.04 -2.86
C SER A 47 -1.74 -6.29 -2.61
N ASN A 48 -1.13 -7.31 -2.02
CA ASN A 48 -1.81 -8.50 -1.50
C ASN A 48 -2.06 -8.45 0.02
N SER A 49 -1.84 -7.28 0.65
CA SER A 49 -1.95 -7.08 2.09
C SER A 49 -3.27 -6.41 2.46
N SER A 50 -3.70 -6.64 3.70
CA SER A 50 -4.77 -5.93 4.37
C SER A 50 -4.43 -5.78 5.84
N VAL A 51 -4.72 -4.63 6.44
CA VAL A 51 -4.55 -4.36 7.86
C VAL A 51 -5.91 -4.08 8.49
N ILE A 52 -6.26 -4.79 9.55
CA ILE A 52 -7.54 -4.64 10.26
C ILE A 52 -7.27 -4.47 11.75
N THR A 53 -8.05 -3.60 12.38
CA THR A 53 -8.11 -3.44 13.82
C THR A 53 -9.31 -4.22 14.36
N ASN A 54 -9.07 -5.09 15.32
CA ASN A 54 -10.11 -5.64 16.16
C ASN A 54 -10.30 -4.70 17.36
N GLU A 55 -11.47 -4.08 17.43
CA GLU A 55 -11.85 -3.15 18.50
C GLU A 55 -12.08 -3.89 19.83
N ASP A 56 -12.37 -5.19 19.80
CA ASP A 56 -12.38 -6.05 20.97
C ASP A 56 -10.91 -6.34 21.40
N GLY A 57 -10.35 -5.41 22.17
CA GLY A 57 -8.99 -5.47 22.69
C GLY A 57 -7.97 -4.58 21.98
N ASP A 58 -8.42 -3.71 21.06
CA ASP A 58 -7.61 -2.71 20.35
C ASP A 58 -6.38 -3.31 19.63
N ILE A 59 -6.56 -4.45 18.97
CA ILE A 59 -5.46 -5.19 18.32
C ILE A 59 -5.45 -4.91 16.82
N LYS A 60 -4.38 -4.29 16.30
CA LYS A 60 -4.17 -4.06 14.86
C LYS A 60 -3.24 -5.11 14.26
N ARG A 61 -3.66 -5.78 13.18
CA ARG A 61 -2.85 -6.81 12.49
C ARG A 61 -2.95 -6.76 10.98
N GLY A 62 -1.82 -7.04 10.32
CA GLY A 62 -1.74 -7.21 8.87
C GLY A 62 -1.83 -8.68 8.46
N TYR A 63 -2.57 -8.96 7.38
CA TYR A 63 -2.61 -10.26 6.71
C TYR A 63 -2.32 -10.10 5.22
N SER A 64 -1.45 -10.95 4.67
CA SER A 64 -1.02 -10.88 3.26
C SER A 64 -1.18 -12.24 2.59
N ASN A 65 -1.96 -12.29 1.52
CA ASN A 65 -2.06 -13.47 0.64
C ASN A 65 -2.61 -13.03 -0.73
N ASN A 66 -2.05 -13.58 -1.81
CA ASN A 66 -2.38 -13.18 -3.18
C ASN A 66 -3.85 -13.41 -3.59
N MET A 67 -4.62 -14.21 -2.85
CA MET A 67 -6.05 -14.43 -3.13
C MET A 67 -6.89 -13.14 -3.16
N VAL A 68 -6.52 -12.12 -2.37
CA VAL A 68 -7.23 -10.81 -2.33
C VAL A 68 -6.48 -9.69 -3.03
N ARG A 69 -5.43 -10.01 -3.80
CA ARG A 69 -4.85 -9.01 -4.71
C ARG A 69 -5.98 -8.56 -5.67
N PRO A 70 -6.28 -7.25 -5.76
CA PRO A 70 -7.38 -6.78 -6.58
C PRO A 70 -7.28 -7.28 -8.02
N LYS A 71 -8.43 -7.67 -8.60
CA LYS A 71 -8.53 -8.12 -10.00
C LYS A 71 -8.34 -6.96 -10.96
N PHE A 72 -8.74 -5.77 -10.55
CA PHE A 72 -8.46 -4.52 -11.23
C PHE A 72 -8.43 -3.37 -10.22
N ALA A 73 -7.72 -2.32 -10.59
CA ALA A 73 -7.75 -1.03 -9.91
C ALA A 73 -7.90 0.08 -10.95
N ILE A 74 -8.86 0.98 -10.74
CA ILE A 74 -9.07 2.18 -11.55
C ILE A 74 -8.46 3.35 -10.79
N LEU A 75 -7.49 3.99 -11.43
CA LEU A 75 -6.71 5.10 -10.89
C LEU A 75 -7.02 6.34 -11.73
N ASN A 76 -7.75 7.29 -11.14
CA ASN A 76 -7.98 8.61 -11.73
C ASN A 76 -7.43 9.69 -10.77
N PRO A 77 -6.33 10.39 -11.13
CA PRO A 77 -5.74 11.45 -10.30
C PRO A 77 -6.73 12.54 -9.87
N GLU A 78 -7.73 12.84 -10.69
CA GLU A 78 -8.76 13.85 -10.39
C GLU A 78 -9.54 13.52 -9.11
N LEU A 79 -9.74 12.23 -8.80
CA LEU A 79 -10.43 11.79 -7.58
C LEU A 79 -9.67 12.12 -6.29
N THR A 80 -8.39 12.50 -6.40
CA THR A 80 -7.54 12.90 -5.27
C THR A 80 -7.44 14.41 -5.09
N MET A 81 -7.92 15.21 -6.05
CA MET A 81 -7.77 16.68 -6.03
C MET A 81 -8.60 17.38 -4.95
N THR A 82 -9.55 16.68 -4.33
CA THR A 82 -10.37 17.19 -3.23
C THR A 82 -9.85 16.77 -1.85
N LEU A 83 -8.71 16.06 -1.78
CA LEU A 83 -8.12 15.69 -0.50
C LEU A 83 -7.64 16.93 0.26
N PRO A 84 -7.80 16.98 1.59
CA PRO A 84 -7.10 17.94 2.42
C PRO A 84 -5.58 17.84 2.23
N ASP A 85 -4.89 18.98 2.32
CA ASP A 85 -3.43 19.04 2.17
C ASP A 85 -2.72 18.11 3.17
N PHE A 86 -3.22 18.03 4.40
CA PHE A 86 -2.72 17.12 5.42
C PHE A 86 -2.78 15.65 4.98
N GLN A 87 -3.89 15.21 4.38
CA GLN A 87 -4.02 13.83 3.89
C GLN A 87 -3.10 13.56 2.69
N THR A 88 -2.88 14.57 1.84
CA THR A 88 -1.92 14.48 0.74
C THR A 88 -0.49 14.31 1.28
N ALA A 89 -0.12 15.10 2.29
CA ALA A 89 1.18 14.99 2.94
C ALA A 89 1.36 13.62 3.63
N CYS A 90 0.37 13.17 4.41
CA CYS A 90 0.38 11.84 5.02
C CYS A 90 0.57 10.73 3.98
N GLY A 91 -0.16 10.79 2.86
CA GLY A 91 -0.03 9.80 1.79
C GLY A 91 1.37 9.80 1.17
N CYS A 92 1.95 10.97 0.88
CA CYS A 92 3.32 11.04 0.38
C CYS A 92 4.34 10.46 1.38
N THR A 93 4.19 10.78 2.67
CA THR A 93 5.05 10.24 3.73
C THR A 93 4.93 8.72 3.81
N ASP A 94 3.72 8.17 3.77
CA ASP A 94 3.46 6.72 3.83
C ASP A 94 4.13 5.98 2.66
N ILE A 95 4.00 6.52 1.44
CA ILE A 95 4.65 5.98 0.24
C ILE A 95 6.18 5.93 0.41
N MET A 96 6.76 7.01 0.91
CA MET A 96 8.19 7.10 1.16
C MET A 96 8.64 6.11 2.24
N MET A 97 7.92 6.02 3.36
CA MET A 97 8.25 5.12 4.46
C MET A 97 8.26 3.67 3.98
N HIS A 98 7.21 3.24 3.28
CA HIS A 98 7.14 1.88 2.74
C HIS A 98 8.23 1.57 1.69
N THR A 99 8.63 2.55 0.89
CA THR A 99 9.76 2.38 -0.02
C THR A 99 11.07 2.24 0.75
N MET A 100 11.28 3.06 1.78
CA MET A 100 12.47 3.02 2.63
C MET A 100 12.60 1.70 3.41
N GLU A 101 11.51 1.10 3.88
CA GLU A 101 11.53 -0.20 4.57
C GLU A 101 12.01 -1.37 3.70
N ARG A 102 11.90 -1.22 2.39
CA ARG A 102 12.36 -2.21 1.40
C ARG A 102 13.76 -1.88 0.85
N TYR A 103 14.18 -0.64 1.03
CA TYR A 103 15.50 -0.14 0.63
C TYR A 103 16.54 -0.34 1.74
N PHE A 104 16.21 0.04 2.98
CA PHE A 104 17.07 -0.15 4.13
C PHE A 104 16.92 -1.56 4.69
N THR A 105 17.63 -2.52 4.09
CA THR A 105 17.63 -3.92 4.53
C THR A 105 19.03 -4.40 4.91
N SER A 106 19.11 -5.45 5.72
CA SER A 106 20.37 -6.10 6.12
C SER A 106 20.80 -7.23 5.17
N ALA A 107 19.97 -7.56 4.17
CA ALA A 107 20.14 -8.74 3.32
C ALA A 107 20.94 -8.47 2.04
N GLY A 108 21.50 -7.26 1.91
CA GLY A 108 22.35 -6.83 0.79
C GLY A 108 21.64 -5.88 -0.17
N ASN A 109 22.35 -5.47 -1.23
CA ASN A 109 21.88 -4.49 -2.20
C ASN A 109 21.59 -5.16 -3.55
N MET A 110 20.60 -4.65 -4.27
CA MET A 110 20.29 -5.03 -5.65
C MET A 110 20.20 -3.76 -6.47
N GLU A 111 21.29 -3.40 -7.15
CA GLU A 111 21.50 -2.07 -7.74
C GLU A 111 20.32 -1.57 -8.58
N LEU A 112 19.69 -2.44 -9.39
CA LEU A 112 18.52 -2.06 -10.18
C LEU A 112 17.28 -1.79 -9.33
N THR A 113 16.98 -2.66 -8.37
CA THR A 113 15.83 -2.51 -7.46
C THR A 113 16.00 -1.26 -6.58
N ASP A 114 17.21 -1.07 -6.08
CA ASP A 114 17.61 0.09 -5.30
C ASP A 114 17.47 1.38 -6.13
N GLY A 115 17.93 1.37 -7.37
CA GLY A 115 17.76 2.50 -8.30
C GLY A 115 16.29 2.84 -8.58
N ILE A 116 15.41 1.83 -8.69
CA ILE A 116 13.95 2.03 -8.82
C ILE A 116 13.38 2.67 -7.54
N ALA A 117 13.74 2.16 -6.37
CA ALA A 117 13.29 2.68 -5.09
C ALA A 117 13.74 4.14 -4.89
N GLU A 118 14.99 4.46 -5.20
CA GLU A 118 15.51 5.82 -5.10
C GLU A 118 14.87 6.79 -6.09
N ALA A 119 14.63 6.36 -7.33
CA ALA A 119 13.92 7.17 -8.32
C ALA A 119 12.49 7.47 -7.84
N LEU A 120 11.79 6.48 -7.28
CA LEU A 120 10.48 6.64 -6.68
C LEU A 120 10.52 7.68 -5.54
N LEU A 121 11.46 7.56 -4.60
CA LEU A 121 11.62 8.51 -3.48
C LEU A 121 11.85 9.94 -3.98
N ARG A 122 12.75 10.14 -4.94
CA ARG A 122 13.03 11.46 -5.54
C ARG A 122 11.80 12.03 -6.25
N THR A 123 11.04 11.20 -6.96
CA THR A 123 9.79 11.59 -7.62
C THR A 123 8.72 12.01 -6.60
N VAL A 124 8.53 11.27 -5.51
CA VAL A 124 7.56 11.64 -4.47
C VAL A 124 7.96 12.93 -3.79
N ILE A 125 9.23 13.14 -3.43
CA ILE A 125 9.71 14.39 -2.83
C ILE A 125 9.39 15.58 -3.74
N LYS A 126 9.77 15.50 -5.02
CA LYS A 126 9.53 16.57 -6.00
C LYS A 126 8.05 16.91 -6.11
N ASN A 127 7.19 15.90 -6.30
CA ASN A 127 5.78 16.13 -6.56
C ASN A 127 4.99 16.50 -5.29
N ALA A 128 5.41 16.02 -4.12
CA ALA A 128 4.84 16.46 -2.85
C ALA A 128 5.03 17.97 -2.64
N LEU A 129 6.21 18.52 -2.96
CA LEU A 129 6.46 19.97 -2.88
C LEU A 129 5.59 20.76 -3.86
N ILE A 130 5.38 20.25 -5.08
CA ILE A 130 4.45 20.85 -6.04
C ILE A 130 3.03 20.86 -5.48
N LEU A 131 2.58 19.75 -4.87
CA LEU A 131 1.22 19.64 -4.31
C LEU A 131 0.99 20.49 -3.06
N VAL A 132 2.05 20.96 -2.39
CA VAL A 132 1.93 21.96 -1.32
C VAL A 132 1.55 23.33 -1.89
N GLU A 133 2.09 23.69 -3.06
CA GLU A 133 1.83 24.99 -3.71
C GLU A 133 0.58 24.96 -4.61
N ASP A 134 0.38 23.86 -5.34
CA ASP A 134 -0.73 23.62 -6.25
C ASP A 134 -1.35 22.23 -5.99
N PRO A 135 -2.25 22.11 -5.00
CA PRO A 135 -2.86 20.83 -4.63
C PRO A 135 -3.72 20.19 -5.73
N LYS A 136 -4.05 20.92 -6.81
CA LYS A 136 -4.86 20.40 -7.92
C LYS A 136 -4.02 20.11 -9.17
N ASN A 137 -2.69 20.18 -9.07
CA ASN A 137 -1.80 19.86 -10.16
C ASN A 137 -1.98 18.41 -10.63
N TYR A 138 -2.54 18.22 -11.83
CA TYR A 138 -2.85 16.88 -12.34
C TYR A 138 -1.60 15.99 -12.45
N GLU A 139 -0.52 16.51 -13.01
CA GLU A 139 0.73 15.76 -13.21
C GLU A 139 1.32 15.30 -11.88
N ALA A 140 1.38 16.19 -10.88
CA ALA A 140 1.90 15.82 -9.56
C ALA A 140 1.00 14.81 -8.84
N ARG A 141 -0.35 14.92 -8.97
CA ARG A 141 -1.28 13.91 -8.45
C ARG A 141 -1.08 12.56 -9.14
N ALA A 142 -0.84 12.55 -10.45
CA ALA A 142 -0.61 11.33 -11.23
C ALA A 142 0.70 10.63 -10.81
N GLU A 143 1.79 11.39 -10.69
CA GLU A 143 3.09 10.86 -10.27
C GLU A 143 3.03 10.28 -8.84
N VAL A 144 2.44 10.99 -7.88
CA VAL A 144 2.28 10.49 -6.50
C VAL A 144 1.38 9.25 -6.46
N MET A 145 0.28 9.25 -7.21
CA MET A 145 -0.61 8.10 -7.30
C MET A 145 0.11 6.87 -7.84
N TRP A 146 0.87 7.01 -8.92
CA TRP A 146 1.59 5.90 -9.51
C TRP A 146 2.74 5.41 -8.63
N ALA A 147 3.49 6.33 -8.03
CA ALA A 147 4.54 5.99 -7.07
C ALA A 147 3.99 5.18 -5.88
N GLY A 148 2.81 5.55 -5.36
CA GLY A 148 2.15 4.79 -4.30
C GLY A 148 1.84 3.35 -4.69
N SER A 149 1.32 3.14 -5.90
CA SER A 149 1.06 1.78 -6.40
C SER A 149 2.33 0.95 -6.57
N LEU A 150 3.41 1.55 -7.10
CA LEU A 150 4.69 0.86 -7.31
C LEU A 150 5.42 0.54 -6.01
N SER A 151 5.31 1.40 -4.99
CA SER A 151 5.88 1.18 -3.65
C SER A 151 5.36 -0.11 -3.00
N HIS A 152 4.13 -0.53 -3.34
CA HIS A 152 3.42 -1.63 -2.66
C HIS A 152 3.15 -2.87 -3.50
N ASN A 153 3.51 -2.89 -4.78
CA ASN A 153 3.22 -4.04 -5.65
C ASN A 153 4.28 -5.17 -5.57
N GLY A 154 5.39 -4.92 -4.86
CA GLY A 154 6.53 -5.82 -4.68
C GLY A 154 7.78 -5.43 -5.48
N LEU A 155 7.71 -4.43 -6.36
CA LEU A 155 8.81 -4.03 -7.23
C LEU A 155 10.01 -3.48 -6.46
N THR A 156 9.78 -2.59 -5.50
CA THR A 156 10.82 -1.86 -4.75
C THR A 156 11.59 -2.69 -3.73
N GLY A 157 11.14 -3.92 -3.45
CA GLY A 157 11.87 -4.89 -2.61
C GLY A 157 12.23 -6.16 -3.36
N CYS A 158 12.08 -6.17 -4.69
CA CYS A 158 12.31 -7.36 -5.50
C CYS A 158 13.79 -7.78 -5.46
N GLY A 159 14.08 -8.96 -4.94
CA GLY A 159 15.43 -9.50 -4.88
C GLY A 159 16.28 -9.01 -3.70
N ASN A 160 15.74 -8.14 -2.83
CA ASN A 160 16.47 -7.56 -1.70
C ASN A 160 16.61 -8.51 -0.49
N GLY A 161 16.20 -9.78 -0.61
CA GLY A 161 16.39 -10.80 0.42
C GLY A 161 15.57 -10.65 1.71
N GLY A 162 14.81 -9.55 1.85
CA GLY A 162 13.93 -9.28 2.97
C GLY A 162 13.45 -7.83 3.00
N ASP A 163 12.78 -7.46 4.09
CA ASP A 163 12.30 -6.12 4.42
C ASP A 163 12.45 -5.88 5.93
N ASP A 164 12.52 -4.62 6.38
CA ASP A 164 12.68 -4.30 7.81
C ASP A 164 11.31 -4.26 8.53
N PHE A 165 10.44 -3.34 8.09
CA PHE A 165 9.12 -3.08 8.68
C PHE A 165 9.07 -2.75 10.19
N ALA A 166 10.20 -2.61 10.90
CA ALA A 166 10.21 -2.26 12.32
C ALA A 166 9.48 -0.93 12.60
N THR A 167 9.52 0.02 11.65
CA THR A 167 8.85 1.32 11.81
C THR A 167 7.33 1.28 11.69
N HIS A 168 6.77 0.25 11.05
CA HIS A 168 5.31 0.08 10.87
C HIS A 168 4.67 -0.87 11.88
N ARG A 169 5.45 -1.44 12.81
CA ARG A 169 4.97 -2.37 13.84
C ARG A 169 4.55 -1.69 15.13
#